data_AF-A0A7S2ECB9-F1
#
_entry.id   AF-A0A7S2ECB9-F1
#
_cell.length_a   1.000
_cell.length_b   1.000
_cell.length_c   1.000
_cell.angle_alpha   90.00
_cell.angle_beta   90.00
_cell.angle_gamma   90.00
#
_symmetry.space_group_name_H-M   'P 1'
#
loop_
_entity.id
_entity.type
_entity.pdbx_description
1 polymer ?
#
loop_
_entity_poly.entity_id
_entity_poly.type
_entity_poly.pdbx_seq_one_letter_code
_entity_poly.pdbx_strand_id
1 'polypeptide(L)'
;LYFLTSTGTTFKSTILHAPYFYLLSSSPSVSSPHYQETVISTLLRTYEGSGLKSVEVAYLQDLDAVNHLSQTDGRVTFQLSFDNVQQLMDTRSQVMNLIRENQKKQEEISTAFAMETHESQPLETLVDIREYDVPYLVRTCMDLNIRAGAWYTVTPTTHSVELTEMDAVTKANPKVLAFDIECTKAPLKFPDANVDSIFMISYMVN
;
A
#
# COMPACT_ATOMS: atom_id res chain seq x y z
N LEU A 1 14.46 7.24 -4.14
CA LEU A 1 14.81 8.14 -3.02
C LEU A 1 15.93 9.09 -3.46
N TYR A 2 15.88 10.34 -3.02
CA TYR A 2 16.87 11.38 -3.34
C TYR A 2 17.57 11.81 -2.05
N PHE A 3 18.89 11.91 -2.08
CA PHE A 3 19.72 12.20 -0.91
C PHE A 3 20.62 13.41 -1.17
N LEU A 4 20.86 14.18 -0.11
CA LEU A 4 21.86 15.23 -0.03
C LEU A 4 22.91 14.79 0.98
N THR A 5 24.19 14.82 0.59
CA THR A 5 25.30 14.46 1.46
C THR A 5 25.69 15.64 2.34
N SER A 6 26.48 15.37 3.39
CA SER A 6 27.08 16.42 4.23
C SER A 6 28.03 17.35 3.46
N THR A 7 28.56 16.91 2.32
CA THR A 7 29.41 17.72 1.44
C THR A 7 28.63 18.56 0.43
N GLY A 8 27.30 18.48 0.43
CA GLY A 8 26.42 19.22 -0.48
C GLY A 8 26.21 18.57 -1.85
N THR A 9 26.75 17.36 -2.08
CA THR A 9 26.49 16.59 -3.30
C THR A 9 25.19 15.81 -3.19
N THR A 10 24.54 15.53 -4.32
CA THR A 10 23.29 14.76 -4.34
C THR A 10 23.49 13.42 -5.03
N PHE A 11 22.79 12.40 -4.55
CA PHE A 11 22.69 11.12 -5.26
C PHE A 11 21.27 10.54 -5.10
N LYS A 12 20.95 9.52 -5.90
CA LYS A 12 19.68 8.82 -5.81
C LYS A 12 19.92 7.34 -5.59
N SER A 13 18.99 6.70 -4.89
CA SER A 13 18.95 5.26 -4.74
C SER A 13 17.51 4.75 -4.77
N THR A 14 17.34 3.47 -5.09
CA THR A 14 16.04 2.81 -5.23
C THR A 14 15.95 1.64 -4.27
N ILE A 15 14.84 1.56 -3.55
CA ILE A 15 14.47 0.41 -2.72
C ILE A 15 13.31 -0.29 -3.42
N LEU A 16 13.37 -1.61 -3.45
CA LEU A 16 12.30 -2.46 -3.95
C LEU A 16 11.53 -2.99 -2.75
N HIS A 17 10.22 -2.76 -2.74
CA HIS A 17 9.31 -3.27 -1.71
C HIS A 17 8.11 -3.91 -2.41
N ALA A 18 7.67 -5.08 -1.95
CA ALA A 18 6.54 -5.74 -2.58
C ALA A 18 5.23 -5.04 -2.16
N PRO A 19 4.40 -4.55 -3.09
CA PRO A 19 3.06 -4.10 -2.76
C PRO A 19 2.20 -5.28 -2.26
N TYR A 20 1.35 -5.05 -1.27
CA TYR A 20 0.45 -6.06 -0.71
C TYR A 20 -0.87 -5.47 -0.18
N PHE A 21 -1.85 -6.34 0.04
CA PHE A 21 -3.05 -6.08 0.83
C PHE A 21 -3.47 -7.35 1.58
N TYR A 22 -4.43 -7.24 2.50
CA TYR A 22 -4.89 -8.36 3.32
C TYR A 22 -6.31 -8.79 2.97
N LEU A 23 -6.58 -10.08 3.13
CA LEU A 23 -7.92 -10.66 3.06
C LEU A 23 -8.33 -11.25 4.41
N LEU A 24 -9.60 -11.04 4.75
CA LEU A 24 -10.24 -11.61 5.94
C LEU A 24 -11.19 -12.73 5.54
N SER A 25 -11.17 -13.78 6.33
CA SER A 25 -12.12 -14.88 6.24
C SER A 25 -13.06 -14.89 7.46
N SER A 26 -14.31 -15.30 7.24
CA SER A 26 -15.30 -15.55 8.29
C SER A 26 -15.40 -17.02 8.69
N SER A 27 -14.60 -17.90 8.10
CA SER A 27 -14.65 -19.34 8.40
C SER A 27 -14.33 -19.61 9.88
N PRO A 28 -15.12 -20.45 10.58
CA PRO A 28 -14.80 -20.84 11.95
C PRO A 28 -13.51 -21.67 12.03
N SER A 29 -13.09 -22.26 10.90
CA SER A 29 -11.85 -23.02 10.78
C SER A 29 -10.66 -22.17 10.31
N VAL A 30 -10.77 -20.84 10.29
CA VAL A 30 -9.69 -19.93 9.80
C VAL A 30 -8.35 -20.15 10.49
N SER A 31 -8.35 -20.56 11.75
CA SER A 31 -7.14 -20.87 12.52
C SER A 31 -6.57 -22.27 12.24
N SER A 32 -7.29 -23.14 11.51
CA SER A 32 -6.82 -24.47 11.16
C SER A 32 -5.74 -24.39 10.06
N PRO A 33 -4.56 -25.01 10.25
CA PRO A 33 -3.50 -25.02 9.23
C PRO A 33 -3.97 -25.58 7.89
N HIS A 34 -4.78 -26.65 7.91
CA HIS A 34 -5.30 -27.28 6.69
C HIS A 34 -6.21 -26.33 5.88
N TYR A 35 -7.04 -25.56 6.59
CA TYR A 35 -7.89 -24.56 5.97
C TYR A 35 -7.05 -23.44 5.36
N GLN A 36 -6.05 -22.93 6.09
CA GLN A 36 -5.16 -21.88 5.61
C GLN A 36 -4.42 -22.31 4.33
N GLU A 37 -3.87 -23.53 4.31
CA GLU A 37 -3.17 -24.10 3.15
C GLU A 37 -4.10 -24.24 1.94
N THR A 38 -5.35 -24.66 2.18
CA THR A 38 -6.36 -24.80 1.13
C THR A 38 -6.72 -23.43 0.53
N VAL A 39 -6.90 -22.40 1.36
CA VAL A 39 -7.17 -21.02 0.89
C VAL A 39 -5.97 -20.47 0.13
N ILE A 40 -4.75 -20.62 0.67
CA ILE A 40 -3.50 -20.14 0.04
C ILE A 40 -3.29 -20.77 -1.33
N SER A 41 -3.36 -22.11 -1.43
CA SER A 41 -3.19 -22.82 -2.70
C SER A 41 -4.25 -22.45 -3.72
N THR A 42 -5.49 -22.24 -3.27
CA THR A 42 -6.59 -21.79 -4.14
C THR A 42 -6.38 -20.36 -4.63
N LEU A 43 -6.00 -19.42 -3.75
CA LEU A 43 -5.69 -18.04 -4.12
C LEU A 43 -4.55 -17.95 -5.13
N LEU A 44 -3.44 -18.67 -4.86
CA LEU A 44 -2.30 -18.73 -5.77
C LEU A 44 -2.72 -19.25 -7.14
N ARG A 45 -3.41 -20.39 -7.21
CA ARG A 45 -3.88 -20.96 -8.47
C ARG A 45 -4.85 -20.05 -9.23
N THR A 46 -5.75 -19.37 -8.51
CA THR A 46 -6.76 -18.50 -9.14
C THR A 46 -6.16 -17.21 -9.67
N TYR A 47 -5.19 -16.62 -8.97
CA TYR A 47 -4.67 -15.28 -9.29
C TYR A 47 -3.22 -15.26 -9.82
N GLU A 48 -2.60 -16.42 -10.07
CA GLU A 48 -1.28 -16.53 -10.72
C GLU A 48 -1.24 -15.74 -12.03
N GLY A 49 -2.26 -15.88 -12.88
CA GLY A 49 -2.36 -15.15 -14.15
C GLY A 49 -2.52 -13.62 -14.01
N SER A 50 -2.94 -13.14 -12.83
CA SER A 50 -3.04 -11.70 -12.52
C SER A 50 -1.77 -11.14 -11.87
N GLY A 51 -0.75 -11.98 -11.66
CA GLY A 51 0.53 -11.59 -11.08
C GLY A 51 0.58 -11.66 -9.55
N LEU A 52 -0.26 -12.46 -8.91
CA LEU A 52 -0.11 -12.78 -7.48
C LEU A 52 1.20 -13.55 -7.28
N LYS A 53 2.11 -12.99 -6.47
CA LYS A 53 3.45 -13.54 -6.24
C LYS A 53 3.47 -14.55 -5.09
N SER A 54 2.91 -14.16 -3.95
CA SER A 54 2.89 -14.98 -2.75
C SER A 54 1.69 -14.64 -1.88
N VAL A 55 1.30 -15.60 -1.04
CA VAL A 55 0.31 -15.42 0.01
C VAL A 55 0.92 -15.89 1.32
N GLU A 56 0.90 -15.04 2.33
CA GLU A 56 1.41 -15.34 3.67
C GLU A 56 0.30 -15.19 4.71
N VAL A 57 0.34 -16.00 5.76
CA VAL A 57 -0.57 -15.85 6.89
C VAL A 57 -0.02 -14.77 7.82
N ALA A 58 -0.78 -13.69 7.99
CA ALA A 58 -0.44 -12.60 8.89
C ALA A 58 -1.47 -12.51 10.03
N TYR A 59 -0.98 -12.21 11.23
CA TYR A 59 -1.79 -12.09 12.43
C TYR A 59 -1.91 -10.60 12.79
N LEU A 60 -3.09 -10.04 12.57
CA LEU A 60 -3.34 -8.61 12.76
C LEU A 60 -4.33 -8.38 13.90
N GLN A 61 -4.05 -7.39 14.74
CA GLN A 61 -4.95 -7.06 15.85
C GLN A 61 -6.18 -6.31 15.31
N ASP A 62 -7.36 -6.86 15.58
CA ASP A 62 -8.65 -6.28 15.21
C ASP A 62 -9.27 -5.60 16.43
N LEU A 63 -9.07 -4.28 16.56
CA LEU A 63 -9.56 -3.52 17.73
C LEU A 63 -11.09 -3.43 17.81
N ASP A 64 -11.80 -3.71 16.71
CA ASP A 64 -13.26 -3.70 16.67
C ASP A 64 -13.86 -5.04 17.17
N ALA A 65 -13.03 -6.08 17.36
CA ALA A 65 -13.51 -7.37 17.84
C ALA A 65 -13.97 -7.30 19.31
N VAL A 66 -15.11 -7.94 19.62
CA VAL A 66 -15.79 -7.91 20.94
C VAL A 66 -14.90 -8.38 22.10
N ASN A 67 -13.78 -9.05 21.83
CA ASN A 67 -12.82 -9.57 22.80
C ASN A 67 -11.34 -9.30 22.44
N HIS A 68 -11.06 -8.23 21.70
CA HIS A 68 -9.71 -7.93 21.17
C HIS A 68 -8.62 -7.76 22.22
N LEU A 69 -8.97 -7.42 23.47
CA LEU A 69 -8.01 -7.34 24.60
C LEU A 69 -7.56 -8.71 25.12
N SER A 70 -8.36 -9.75 24.88
CA SER A 70 -8.09 -11.12 25.33
C SER A 70 -7.55 -12.03 24.23
N GLN A 71 -7.60 -11.59 22.96
CA GLN A 71 -6.96 -12.27 21.85
C GLN A 71 -5.47 -11.95 21.83
N THR A 72 -4.64 -12.88 22.30
CA THR A 72 -3.17 -12.71 22.30
C THR A 72 -2.57 -12.79 20.91
N ASP A 73 -3.18 -13.57 20.02
CA ASP A 73 -2.54 -13.98 18.76
C ASP A 73 -3.07 -13.18 17.55
N GLY A 74 -4.02 -12.26 17.76
CA GLY A 74 -4.63 -11.48 16.68
C GLY A 74 -5.55 -12.30 15.75
N ARG A 75 -6.15 -11.62 14.77
CA ARG A 75 -7.00 -12.23 13.75
C ARG A 75 -6.14 -12.75 12.60
N VAL A 76 -6.44 -13.98 12.15
CA VAL A 76 -5.80 -14.58 10.98
C VAL A 76 -6.22 -13.84 9.71
N THR A 77 -5.24 -13.38 8.95
CA THR A 77 -5.40 -12.68 7.68
C THR A 77 -4.48 -13.27 6.63
N PHE A 78 -4.86 -13.14 5.36
CA PHE A 78 -4.02 -13.58 4.24
C PHE A 78 -3.41 -12.37 3.54
N GLN A 79 -2.10 -12.20 3.63
CA GLN A 79 -1.35 -11.14 2.97
C GLN A 79 -1.03 -11.56 1.53
N LEU A 80 -1.60 -10.87 0.55
CA LEU A 80 -1.33 -11.11 -0.87
C LEU A 80 -0.26 -10.13 -1.32
N SER A 81 0.87 -10.64 -1.80
CA SER A 81 1.99 -9.81 -2.27
C SER A 81 2.15 -9.90 -3.79
N PHE A 82 2.61 -8.82 -4.41
CA PHE A 82 2.74 -8.68 -5.86
C PHE A 82 4.12 -8.15 -6.25
N ASP A 83 4.53 -8.30 -7.51
CA ASP A 83 5.81 -7.73 -7.98
C ASP A 83 5.70 -6.25 -8.32
N ASN A 84 4.50 -5.76 -8.64
CA ASN A 84 4.25 -4.35 -8.93
C ASN A 84 2.81 -3.92 -8.62
N VAL A 85 2.59 -2.60 -8.63
CA VAL A 85 1.28 -1.99 -8.28
C VAL A 85 0.19 -2.33 -9.30
N GLN A 86 0.53 -2.52 -10.58
CA GLN A 86 -0.46 -2.85 -11.60
C GLN A 86 -1.11 -4.21 -11.31
N GLN A 87 -0.30 -5.24 -11.05
CA GLN A 87 -0.77 -6.58 -10.66
C GLN A 87 -1.62 -6.55 -9.39
N LEU A 88 -1.24 -5.74 -8.41
CA LEU A 88 -2.05 -5.51 -7.21
C LEU A 88 -3.43 -4.95 -7.58
N MET A 89 -3.48 -3.92 -8.42
CA MET A 89 -4.74 -3.27 -8.82
C MET A 89 -5.65 -4.21 -9.62
N ASP A 90 -5.07 -5.02 -10.50
CA ASP A 90 -5.79 -6.00 -11.32
C ASP A 90 -6.41 -7.10 -10.44
N THR A 91 -5.62 -7.65 -9.51
CA THR A 91 -6.09 -8.68 -8.57
C THR A 91 -7.11 -8.11 -7.58
N ARG A 92 -6.86 -6.91 -7.05
CA ARG A 92 -7.78 -6.20 -6.13
C ARG A 92 -9.17 -6.08 -6.75
N SER A 93 -9.25 -5.70 -8.03
CA SER A 93 -10.54 -5.50 -8.71
C SER A 93 -11.34 -6.80 -8.80
N GLN A 94 -10.67 -7.93 -9.08
CA GLN A 94 -11.30 -9.25 -9.11
C GLN A 94 -11.73 -9.71 -7.71
N VAL A 95 -10.85 -9.56 -6.71
CA VAL A 95 -11.14 -9.97 -5.33
C VAL A 95 -12.27 -9.14 -4.72
N MET A 96 -12.35 -7.84 -5.02
CA MET A 96 -13.48 -7.02 -4.57
C MET A 96 -14.83 -7.50 -5.13
N ASN A 97 -14.87 -7.95 -6.37
CA ASN A 97 -16.10 -8.51 -6.94
C ASN A 97 -16.48 -9.82 -6.26
N LEU A 98 -15.50 -10.71 -6.05
CA LEU A 98 -15.68 -11.95 -5.30
C LEU A 98 -16.23 -11.70 -3.88
N ILE A 99 -15.63 -10.77 -3.13
CA ILE A 99 -16.06 -10.44 -1.78
C ILE A 99 -17.51 -9.91 -1.77
N ARG A 100 -17.87 -9.03 -2.71
CA ARG A 100 -19.25 -8.54 -2.83
C ARG A 100 -20.24 -9.66 -3.10
N GLU A 101 -19.88 -10.64 -3.92
CA GLU A 101 -20.72 -11.81 -4.18
C GLU A 101 -20.86 -12.69 -2.93
N ASN A 102 -19.77 -12.93 -2.21
CA ASN A 102 -19.77 -13.71 -0.98
C ASN A 102 -20.62 -13.06 0.11
N GLN A 103 -20.51 -11.73 0.28
CA GLN A 103 -21.32 -10.97 1.24
C GLN A 103 -22.82 -11.11 0.94
N LYS A 104 -23.23 -10.95 -0.33
CA LYS A 104 -24.63 -11.15 -0.74
C LYS A 104 -25.13 -12.56 -0.46
N LYS A 105 -24.34 -13.59 -0.79
CA LYS A 105 -24.68 -14.98 -0.50
C LYS A 105 -24.85 -15.22 1.00
N GLN A 106 -23.97 -14.66 1.84
CA GLN A 106 -24.07 -14.79 3.30
C GLN A 106 -25.34 -14.11 3.85
N GLU A 107 -25.70 -12.95 3.33
CA GLU A 107 -26.96 -12.27 3.69
C GLU A 107 -28.18 -13.14 3.34
N GLU A 108 -28.24 -13.66 2.12
CA GLU A 108 -29.32 -14.54 1.65
C GLU A 108 -29.46 -15.79 2.54
N ILE A 109 -28.34 -16.48 2.83
CA ILE A 109 -28.33 -17.67 3.69
C ILE A 109 -28.80 -17.34 5.11
N SER A 110 -28.38 -16.20 5.67
CA SER A 110 -28.78 -15.78 7.01
C SER A 110 -30.29 -15.55 7.13
N THR A 111 -30.94 -15.08 6.06
CA THR A 111 -32.39 -14.87 6.03
C THR A 111 -33.20 -16.15 5.81
N ALA A 112 -32.58 -17.20 5.24
CA ALA A 112 -33.28 -18.40 4.80
C ALA A 112 -33.39 -19.51 5.86
N PHE A 113 -32.78 -19.39 7.06
CA PHE A 113 -32.73 -20.47 8.07
C PHE A 113 -32.27 -21.84 7.52
N ALA A 114 -31.56 -21.87 6.39
CA ALA A 114 -31.17 -23.09 5.72
C ALA A 114 -29.90 -23.65 6.37
N MET A 115 -30.09 -24.67 7.19
CA MET A 115 -29.06 -25.45 7.86
C MET A 115 -28.57 -26.57 6.93
N GLU A 116 -28.15 -26.24 5.71
CA GLU A 116 -27.44 -27.18 4.84
C GLU A 116 -25.94 -26.91 4.94
N THR A 117 -25.20 -27.89 5.47
CA THR A 117 -23.74 -27.97 5.40
C THR A 117 -23.31 -28.17 3.95
N HIS A 118 -23.42 -27.11 3.15
CA HIS A 118 -22.65 -27.01 1.92
C HIS A 118 -21.18 -26.92 2.31
N GLU A 119 -20.34 -27.78 1.74
CA GLU A 119 -18.90 -27.55 1.69
C GLU A 119 -18.69 -26.25 0.90
N SER A 120 -18.59 -25.12 1.62
CA SER A 120 -18.33 -23.82 1.01
C SER A 120 -17.01 -23.92 0.27
N GLN A 121 -16.96 -23.44 -0.97
CA GLN A 121 -15.67 -23.37 -1.65
C GLN A 121 -14.71 -22.50 -0.84
N PRO A 122 -13.39 -22.81 -0.82
CA PRO A 122 -12.44 -22.14 0.07
C PRO A 122 -12.49 -20.61 0.01
N LEU A 123 -12.75 -20.04 -1.17
CA LEU A 123 -12.82 -18.60 -1.40
C LEU A 123 -14.16 -17.96 -1.03
N GLU A 124 -15.25 -18.72 -0.87
CA GLU A 124 -16.58 -18.18 -0.49
C GLU A 124 -16.63 -17.67 0.95
N THR A 125 -15.67 -18.13 1.75
CA THR A 125 -15.47 -17.71 3.14
C THR A 125 -14.79 -16.35 3.27
N LEU A 126 -14.26 -15.79 2.18
CA LEU A 126 -13.59 -14.49 2.16
C LEU A 126 -14.63 -13.38 2.19
N VAL A 127 -14.54 -12.52 3.19
CA VAL A 127 -15.60 -11.55 3.51
C VAL A 127 -15.15 -10.11 3.45
N ASP A 128 -13.85 -9.84 3.48
CA ASP A 128 -13.35 -8.47 3.49
C ASP A 128 -11.92 -8.37 2.96
N ILE A 129 -11.58 -7.17 2.48
CA ILE A 129 -10.28 -6.78 1.96
C ILE A 129 -9.81 -5.56 2.74
N ARG A 130 -8.59 -5.63 3.29
CA ARG A 130 -8.03 -4.61 4.18
C ARG A 130 -6.74 -4.02 3.61
N GLU A 131 -6.55 -2.74 3.89
CA GLU A 131 -5.37 -1.95 3.51
C GLU A 131 -5.03 -1.96 2.00
N TYR A 132 -6.03 -2.15 1.15
CA TYR A 132 -5.89 -2.23 -0.31
C TYR A 132 -5.75 -0.86 -1.00
N ASP A 133 -6.02 0.21 -0.28
CA ASP A 133 -6.03 1.60 -0.74
C ASP A 133 -4.85 2.42 -0.22
N VAL A 134 -3.94 1.79 0.54
CA VAL A 134 -2.71 2.43 1.00
C VAL A 134 -1.80 2.71 -0.20
N PRO A 135 -1.44 3.99 -0.47
CA PRO A 135 -0.55 4.31 -1.58
C PRO A 135 0.82 3.62 -1.41
N TYR A 136 1.36 3.08 -2.51
CA TYR A 136 2.61 2.30 -2.49
C TYR A 136 3.79 3.03 -1.81
N LEU A 137 3.95 4.33 -2.07
CA LEU A 137 5.00 5.14 -1.44
C LEU A 137 4.81 5.21 0.08
N VAL A 138 3.57 5.41 0.53
CA VAL A 138 3.22 5.50 1.95
C VAL A 138 3.48 4.16 2.63
N ARG A 139 3.01 3.06 2.03
CA ARG A 139 3.28 1.69 2.49
C ARG A 139 4.77 1.44 2.67
N THR A 140 5.56 1.69 1.62
CA THR A 140 7.01 1.47 1.62
C THR A 140 7.69 2.28 2.73
N CYS A 141 7.29 3.54 2.91
CA CYS A 141 7.85 4.39 3.96
C CYS A 141 7.43 3.98 5.37
N MET A 142 6.20 3.46 5.56
CA MET A 142 5.73 2.96 6.85
C MET A 142 6.48 1.70 7.24
N ASP A 143 6.45 0.68 6.38
CA ASP A 143 7.02 -0.64 6.66
C ASP A 143 8.53 -0.61 6.89
N LEU A 144 9.24 0.20 6.10
CA LEU A 144 10.71 0.34 6.20
C LEU A 144 11.14 1.49 7.12
N ASN A 145 10.18 2.12 7.81
CA ASN A 145 10.40 3.28 8.68
C ASN A 145 11.24 4.41 8.04
N ILE A 146 10.96 4.73 6.78
CA ILE A 146 11.66 5.78 6.03
C ILE A 146 10.92 7.11 6.20
N ARG A 147 11.65 8.19 6.48
CA ARG A 147 11.14 9.54 6.69
C ARG A 147 11.97 10.55 5.90
N ALA A 148 11.29 11.44 5.18
CA ALA A 148 11.96 12.55 4.52
C ALA A 148 12.58 13.50 5.57
N GLY A 149 13.79 13.99 5.30
CA GLY A 149 14.51 14.90 6.20
C GLY A 149 15.25 14.23 7.35
N ALA A 150 15.21 12.90 7.48
CA ALA A 150 16.15 12.15 8.31
C ALA A 150 17.45 11.86 7.55
N TRP A 151 18.53 11.63 8.29
CA TRP A 151 19.81 11.21 7.73
C TRP A 151 19.88 9.68 7.68
N TYR A 152 20.40 9.14 6.59
CA TYR A 152 20.54 7.70 6.40
C TYR A 152 21.93 7.35 5.91
N THR A 153 22.48 6.27 6.45
CA THR A 153 23.55 5.52 5.78
C THR A 153 22.92 4.62 4.74
N VAL A 154 23.35 4.74 3.49
CA VAL A 154 22.84 3.94 2.37
C VAL A 154 23.86 2.85 2.06
N THR A 155 23.50 1.60 2.36
CA THR A 155 24.38 0.44 2.13
C THR A 155 23.87 -0.35 0.92
N PRO A 156 24.68 -0.52 -0.14
CA PRO A 156 24.29 -1.36 -1.27
C PRO A 156 24.24 -2.83 -0.86
N THR A 157 23.20 -3.52 -1.32
CA THR A 157 23.04 -4.99 -1.21
C THR A 157 23.04 -5.60 -2.62
N THR A 158 22.99 -6.93 -2.74
CA THR A 158 23.08 -7.63 -4.03
C THR A 158 22.03 -7.17 -5.05
N HIS A 159 20.82 -6.80 -4.60
CA HIS A 159 19.70 -6.43 -5.48
C HIS A 159 18.93 -5.17 -5.04
N SER A 160 19.37 -4.47 -3.98
CA SER A 160 18.68 -3.30 -3.45
C SER A 160 19.62 -2.42 -2.62
N VAL A 161 19.06 -1.50 -1.83
CA VAL A 161 19.80 -0.79 -0.77
C VAL A 161 19.13 -0.95 0.58
N GLU A 162 19.94 -0.98 1.62
CA GLU A 162 19.51 -0.89 3.01
C GLU A 162 19.75 0.54 3.51
N LEU A 163 18.80 1.06 4.30
CA LEU A 163 18.89 2.37 4.94
C LEU A 163 18.99 2.21 6.45
N THR A 164 20.02 2.76 7.05
CA THR A 164 20.16 2.86 8.50
C THR A 164 20.02 4.32 8.91
N GLU A 165 18.98 4.64 9.68
CA GLU A 165 18.76 6.00 10.19
C GLU A 165 19.92 6.42 11.10
N MET A 166 20.38 7.65 10.94
CA MET A 166 21.45 8.24 11.73
C MET A 166 20.85 9.21 12.75
N ASP A 167 21.40 9.21 13.96
CA ASP A 167 21.05 10.19 15.01
C ASP A 167 21.73 11.53 14.74
N ALA A 168 21.22 12.26 13.74
CA ALA A 168 21.71 13.57 13.35
C ALA A 168 20.61 14.63 13.47
N VAL A 169 20.84 15.61 14.35
CA VAL A 169 19.88 16.66 14.68
C VAL A 169 19.84 17.75 13.60
N THR A 170 20.99 18.10 13.03
CA THR A 170 21.10 19.17 12.03
C THR A 170 20.55 18.70 10.69
N LYS A 171 19.66 19.48 10.10
CA LYS A 171 19.12 19.19 8.76
C LYS A 171 20.14 19.59 7.69
N ALA A 172 20.08 18.90 6.55
CA ALA A 172 20.85 19.28 5.38
C ALA A 172 20.37 20.64 4.85
N ASN A 173 21.23 21.36 4.15
CA ASN A 173 20.91 22.66 3.53
C ASN A 173 20.72 22.47 2.02
N PRO A 174 19.50 22.14 1.53
CA PRO A 174 19.26 22.00 0.11
C PRO A 174 19.34 23.36 -0.59
N LYS A 175 19.70 23.34 -1.88
CA LYS A 175 19.59 24.53 -2.71
C LYS A 175 18.11 24.85 -2.93
N VAL A 176 17.67 26.04 -2.55
CA VAL A 176 16.28 26.49 -2.68
C VAL A 176 16.23 27.58 -3.74
N LEU A 177 15.44 27.34 -4.78
CA LEU A 177 15.09 28.35 -5.78
C LEU A 177 13.61 28.71 -5.62
N ALA A 178 13.35 29.96 -5.27
CA ALA A 178 12.01 30.55 -5.29
C ALA A 178 11.95 31.53 -6.45
N PHE A 179 10.86 31.51 -7.22
CA PHE A 179 10.66 32.44 -8.33
C PHE A 179 9.23 32.95 -8.38
N ASP A 180 9.07 34.13 -8.96
CA ASP A 180 7.78 34.76 -9.19
C ASP A 180 7.78 35.41 -10.58
N ILE A 181 6.63 35.39 -11.26
CA ILE A 181 6.50 35.88 -12.63
C ILE A 181 5.44 36.96 -12.73
N GLU A 182 5.70 37.94 -13.59
CA GLU A 182 4.72 38.96 -13.94
C GLU A 182 4.38 38.84 -15.42
N CYS A 183 3.08 38.86 -15.69
CA CYS A 183 2.52 38.72 -17.04
C CYS A 183 1.78 39.99 -17.43
N THR A 184 1.78 40.29 -18.73
CA THR A 184 0.81 41.24 -19.26
C THR A 184 -0.61 40.73 -18.98
N LYS A 185 -1.57 41.64 -18.96
CA LYS A 185 -2.99 41.27 -18.89
C LYS A 185 -3.85 42.38 -19.47
N ALA A 186 -4.96 41.98 -20.07
CA ALA A 186 -5.98 42.94 -20.47
C ALA A 186 -6.59 43.65 -19.24
N PRO A 187 -7.02 44.93 -19.37
CA PRO A 187 -7.71 45.64 -18.30
C PRO A 187 -8.93 44.86 -17.80
N LEU A 188 -9.10 44.80 -16.47
CA LEU A 188 -10.19 44.09 -15.78
C LEU A 188 -10.29 42.59 -16.09
N LYS A 189 -9.23 41.97 -16.64
CA LYS A 189 -9.15 40.52 -16.85
C LYS A 189 -7.98 39.91 -16.08
N PHE A 190 -8.05 38.60 -15.89
CA PHE A 190 -6.90 37.78 -15.52
C PHE A 190 -5.95 37.61 -16.71
N PRO A 191 -4.64 37.37 -16.48
CA PRO A 191 -3.71 37.00 -17.53
C PRO A 191 -4.15 35.73 -18.28
N ASP A 192 -3.99 35.69 -19.59
CA ASP A 192 -4.24 34.52 -20.44
C ASP A 192 -2.97 34.07 -21.16
N ALA A 193 -2.51 32.85 -20.85
CA ALA A 193 -1.26 32.30 -21.36
C ALA A 193 -1.19 32.17 -22.91
N ASN A 194 -2.31 32.26 -23.62
CA ASN A 194 -2.33 32.19 -25.09
C ASN A 194 -2.06 33.54 -25.77
N VAL A 195 -2.29 34.65 -25.07
CA VAL A 195 -2.26 36.01 -25.65
C VAL A 195 -1.37 36.98 -24.89
N ASP A 196 -1.20 36.79 -23.59
CA ASP A 196 -0.35 37.60 -22.74
C ASP A 196 1.08 37.05 -22.69
N SER A 197 2.05 37.93 -22.44
CA SER A 197 3.46 37.56 -22.33
C SER A 197 3.98 37.75 -20.91
N ILE A 198 4.91 36.89 -20.50
CA ILE A 198 5.72 37.10 -19.30
C ILE A 198 6.68 38.25 -19.58
N PHE A 199 6.66 39.30 -18.76
CA PHE A 199 7.58 40.44 -18.90
C PHE A 199 8.61 40.52 -17.78
N MET A 200 8.42 39.82 -16.66
CA MET A 200 9.40 39.73 -15.58
C MET A 200 9.40 38.34 -14.96
N ILE A 201 10.60 37.85 -14.62
CA ILE A 201 10.81 36.68 -13.77
C ILE A 201 11.78 37.11 -12.69
N SER A 202 11.31 37.16 -11.45
CA SER A 202 12.15 37.41 -10.28
C SER A 202 12.45 36.07 -9.59
N TYR A 203 13.67 35.89 -9.07
CA TYR A 203 14.03 34.67 -8.37
C TYR A 203 15.07 34.92 -7.26
N MET A 204 15.07 34.04 -6.26
CA MET A 204 16.06 33.98 -5.19
C MET A 204 16.64 32.57 -5.15
N VAL A 205 17.97 32.46 -4.97
CA VAL A 205 18.68 31.19 -4.83
C VAL A 205 19.51 31.23 -3.54
N ASN A 206 19.35 30.19 -2.71
CA ASN A 206 20.18 29.91 -1.53
C ASN A 206 20.71 28.48 -1.63
#